data_AF-A0A484NAT3-F1
#
_entry.id   AF-A0A484NAT3-F1
#
_cell.length_a   1.000
_cell.length_b   1.000
_cell.length_c   1.000
_cell.angle_alpha   90.00
_cell.angle_beta   90.00
_cell.angle_gamma   90.00
#
_symmetry.space_group_name_H-M   'P 1'
#
loop_
_entity.id
_entity.type
_entity.pdbx_description
1 polymer ?
#
loop_
_entity_poly.entity_id
_entity_poly.type
_entity_poly.pdbx_seq_one_letter_code
_entity_poly.pdbx_strand_id
1 'polypeptide(L)'
;MKVPQNGNVGVKKRRSTEPPTPAKEVPTNSDCKTPQKSVTETIHLFNKLYLKTIQKEETRLKMKEKPKKAAGEDEKKRSFRLDLKVLSQMKENNETIETPNSFGNIPGVEVGHHFFSRCEMTVIGFHNHWLNGIDYVGNSKAKEFKGYRLPLTRFIVLSGQYEDDQDNYDEVVYTG
;
A
#
# COMPACT_ATOMS: atom_id res chain seq x y z
N MET A 1 54.28 3.88 -37.56
CA MET A 1 54.55 4.01 -36.11
C MET A 1 55.04 5.41 -35.81
N LYS A 2 54.23 6.20 -35.10
CA LYS A 2 54.62 7.47 -34.47
C LYS A 2 53.82 7.53 -33.16
N VAL A 3 54.52 7.49 -32.03
CA VAL A 3 53.96 7.57 -30.69
C VAL A 3 53.93 9.05 -30.29
N PRO A 4 52.78 9.65 -29.96
CA PRO A 4 52.76 10.95 -29.33
C PRO A 4 52.88 10.81 -27.80
N GLN A 5 53.64 11.74 -27.24
CA GLN A 5 54.10 11.80 -25.86
C GLN A 5 53.01 12.24 -24.87
N ASN A 6 53.24 11.83 -23.62
CA ASN A 6 52.41 12.06 -22.43
C ASN A 6 52.03 13.52 -22.19
N GLY A 7 50.73 13.79 -22.14
CA GLY A 7 50.14 15.02 -21.64
C GLY A 7 49.99 14.99 -20.11
N ASN A 8 50.51 16.03 -19.47
CA ASN A 8 50.64 16.22 -18.03
C ASN A 8 49.27 16.32 -17.31
N VAL A 9 49.03 15.46 -16.32
CA VAL A 9 47.81 15.44 -15.51
C VAL A 9 47.88 16.54 -14.44
N GLY A 10 47.18 17.65 -14.66
CA GLY A 10 47.01 18.71 -13.67
C GLY A 10 46.06 18.28 -12.55
N VAL A 11 46.61 17.93 -11.39
CA VAL A 11 45.84 17.67 -10.15
C VAL A 11 45.29 19.00 -9.62
N LYS A 12 43.99 19.27 -9.83
CA LYS A 12 43.29 20.38 -9.18
C LYS A 12 43.04 20.06 -7.70
N LYS A 13 43.68 20.82 -6.82
CA LYS A 13 43.52 20.79 -5.35
C LYS A 13 42.05 21.06 -4.97
N ARG A 14 41.38 20.08 -4.33
CA ARG A 14 40.01 20.24 -3.83
C ARG A 14 39.99 21.28 -2.70
N ARG A 15 39.07 22.24 -2.81
CA ARG A 15 38.82 23.28 -1.80
C ARG A 15 37.96 22.64 -0.69
N SER A 16 38.43 22.68 0.56
CA SER A 16 37.70 22.20 1.73
C SER A 16 36.50 23.11 2.00
N THR A 17 35.29 22.56 1.91
CA THR A 17 34.06 23.23 2.36
C THR A 17 33.72 22.74 3.76
N GLU A 18 33.58 23.70 4.68
CA GLU A 18 33.29 23.51 6.11
C GLU A 18 31.94 22.80 6.35
N PRO A 19 31.79 22.09 7.49
CA PRO A 19 30.57 21.34 7.81
C PRO A 19 29.37 22.28 8.07
N PRO A 20 28.14 21.84 7.75
CA PRO A 20 26.95 22.67 7.90
C PRO A 20 26.59 22.89 9.38
N THR A 21 26.27 24.14 9.71
CA THR A 21 25.79 24.61 11.02
C THR A 21 24.54 23.83 11.48
N PRO A 22 24.43 23.44 12.77
CA PRO A 22 23.27 22.70 13.26
C PRO A 22 21.97 23.53 13.14
N ALA A 23 20.92 22.86 12.68
CA ALA A 23 19.59 23.43 12.46
C ALA A 23 19.02 24.02 13.77
N LYS A 24 18.46 25.22 13.69
CA LYS A 24 17.72 25.84 14.78
C LYS A 24 16.45 25.03 15.06
N GLU A 25 16.27 24.61 16.31
CA GLU A 25 15.05 23.96 16.78
C GLU A 25 13.85 24.89 16.60
N VAL A 26 12.84 24.43 15.86
CA VAL A 26 11.57 25.12 15.63
C VAL A 26 10.58 24.66 16.72
N PRO A 27 9.74 25.56 17.28
CA PRO A 27 8.97 25.27 18.49
C PRO A 27 7.94 24.15 18.24
N THR A 28 7.95 23.14 19.09
CA THR A 28 6.97 22.05 19.11
C THR A 28 5.66 22.52 19.74
N ASN A 29 4.65 22.81 18.94
CA ASN A 29 3.26 22.71 19.40
C ASN A 29 2.26 22.58 18.25
N SER A 30 1.67 21.39 18.12
CA SER A 30 0.33 21.07 17.61
C SER A 30 0.29 19.58 17.29
N ASP A 31 -0.82 18.90 17.55
CA ASP A 31 -1.04 17.45 17.32
C ASP A 31 -0.40 16.91 16.02
N CYS A 32 0.86 16.47 16.11
CA CYS A 32 1.55 15.83 15.01
C CYS A 32 1.08 14.37 14.98
N LYS A 33 0.07 14.08 14.16
CA LYS A 33 -0.23 12.69 13.82
C LYS A 33 1.00 12.10 13.13
N THR A 34 1.71 11.22 13.82
CA THR A 34 2.80 10.47 13.19
C THR A 34 2.23 9.57 12.08
N PRO A 35 2.99 9.29 11.00
CA PRO A 35 2.54 8.39 9.95
C PRO A 35 2.07 7.03 10.49
N GLN A 36 2.80 6.47 11.47
CA GLN A 36 2.44 5.21 12.14
C GLN A 36 1.07 5.31 12.82
N LYS A 37 0.78 6.44 13.48
CA LYS A 37 -0.51 6.68 14.13
C LYS A 37 -1.63 6.76 13.09
N SER A 38 -1.39 7.41 11.95
CA SER A 38 -2.36 7.48 10.85
C SER A 38 -2.69 6.08 10.30
N VAL A 39 -1.66 5.26 10.01
CA VAL A 39 -1.83 3.88 9.54
C VAL A 39 -2.64 3.07 10.55
N THR A 40 -2.28 3.16 11.83
CA THR A 40 -2.96 2.46 12.92
C THR A 40 -4.43 2.91 13.07
N GLU A 41 -4.71 4.21 13.01
CA GLU A 41 -6.07 4.77 13.06
C GLU A 41 -6.94 4.26 11.90
N THR A 42 -6.39 4.23 10.67
CA THR A 42 -7.10 3.75 9.48
C THR A 42 -7.40 2.25 9.56
N ILE A 43 -6.42 1.44 9.97
CA ILE A 43 -6.62 -0.01 10.17
C ILE A 43 -7.68 -0.27 11.25
N HIS A 44 -7.62 0.46 12.38
CA HIS A 44 -8.64 0.36 13.43
C HIS A 44 -10.03 0.76 12.93
N LEU A 45 -10.14 1.80 12.11
CA LEU A 45 -11.40 2.21 11.51
C LEU A 45 -11.95 1.11 10.58
N PHE A 46 -11.12 0.54 9.71
CA PHE A 46 -11.48 -0.58 8.85
C PHE A 46 -12.01 -1.76 9.67
N ASN A 47 -11.27 -2.20 10.69
CA ASN A 47 -11.65 -3.32 11.53
C ASN A 47 -12.95 -3.05 12.31
N LYS A 48 -13.13 -1.82 12.80
CA LYS A 48 -14.39 -1.40 13.45
C LYS A 48 -15.59 -1.49 12.50
N LEU A 49 -15.45 -1.01 11.26
CA LEU A 49 -16.51 -1.06 10.26
C LEU A 49 -16.79 -2.50 9.79
N TYR A 50 -15.74 -3.31 9.64
CA TYR A 50 -15.85 -4.72 9.29
C TYR A 50 -16.66 -5.50 10.32
N LEU A 51 -16.31 -5.38 11.61
CA LEU A 51 -17.03 -6.05 12.71
C LEU A 51 -18.49 -5.59 12.83
N LYS A 52 -18.75 -4.28 12.68
CA LYS A 52 -20.12 -3.75 12.65
C LYS A 52 -20.94 -4.33 11.51
N THR A 53 -20.33 -4.50 10.34
CA THR A 53 -20.98 -5.06 9.15
C THR A 53 -21.31 -6.53 9.36
N ILE A 54 -20.40 -7.30 9.99
CA ILE A 54 -20.67 -8.69 10.41
C ILE A 54 -21.86 -8.75 11.35
N GLN A 55 -21.86 -7.95 12.42
CA GLN A 55 -22.94 -7.95 13.41
C GLN A 55 -24.30 -7.58 12.79
N LYS A 56 -24.31 -6.61 11.86
CA LYS A 56 -25.51 -6.22 11.11
C LYS A 56 -26.01 -7.37 10.22
N GLU A 57 -25.10 -8.11 9.60
CA GLU A 57 -25.46 -9.25 8.77
C GLU A 57 -26.00 -10.42 9.61
N GLU A 58 -25.37 -10.72 10.74
CA GLU A 58 -25.84 -11.75 11.68
C GLU A 58 -27.24 -11.44 12.25
N THR A 59 -27.50 -10.19 12.64
CA THR A 59 -28.82 -9.77 13.13
C THR A 59 -29.87 -9.85 12.04
N ARG A 60 -29.54 -9.49 10.79
CA ARG A 60 -30.41 -9.64 9.62
C ARG A 60 -30.80 -11.11 9.41
N LEU A 61 -29.86 -12.05 9.58
CA LEU A 61 -30.13 -13.48 9.44
C LEU A 61 -31.04 -13.98 10.56
N LYS A 62 -30.73 -13.65 11.82
CA LYS A 62 -31.57 -14.01 12.98
C LYS A 62 -33.01 -13.48 12.87
N MET A 63 -33.22 -12.31 12.25
CA MET A 63 -34.56 -11.76 12.01
C MET A 63 -35.31 -12.47 10.87
N LYS A 64 -34.60 -13.02 9.88
CA LYS A 64 -35.20 -13.77 8.75
C LYS A 64 -35.55 -15.22 9.11
N GLU A 65 -34.87 -15.82 10.09
CA GLU A 65 -35.17 -17.18 10.56
C GLU A 65 -36.45 -17.28 11.42
N LYS A 66 -37.03 -16.15 11.86
CA LYS A 66 -38.37 -16.14 12.46
C LYS A 66 -39.43 -16.43 11.38
N PRO A 67 -40.39 -17.35 11.60
CA PRO A 67 -41.18 -17.92 10.53
C PRO A 67 -42.13 -16.88 9.93
N LYS A 68 -41.77 -16.33 8.77
CA LYS A 68 -42.73 -15.71 7.86
C LYS A 68 -43.07 -16.71 6.77
N LYS A 69 -44.27 -17.29 6.88
CA LYS A 69 -44.93 -17.95 5.75
C LYS A 69 -45.17 -16.91 4.66
N ALA A 70 -44.92 -17.33 3.43
CA ALA A 70 -45.31 -16.74 2.14
C ALA A 70 -44.21 -16.06 1.31
N ALA A 71 -44.18 -16.57 0.07
CA ALA A 71 -43.82 -15.96 -1.21
C ALA A 71 -42.33 -15.74 -1.51
N GLY A 72 -41.89 -16.42 -2.57
CA GLY A 72 -40.57 -16.29 -3.17
C GLY A 72 -40.35 -14.91 -3.75
N GLU A 73 -39.19 -14.36 -3.45
CA GLU A 73 -38.56 -13.21 -4.09
C GLU A 73 -37.06 -13.35 -3.84
N ASP A 74 -36.26 -13.04 -4.87
CA ASP A 74 -34.83 -13.30 -4.99
C ASP A 74 -34.05 -13.22 -3.67
N GLU A 75 -33.60 -14.38 -3.20
CA GLU A 75 -32.69 -14.49 -2.07
C GLU A 75 -31.44 -13.67 -2.39
N LYS A 76 -31.35 -12.45 -1.84
CA LYS A 76 -30.10 -11.68 -1.82
C LYS A 76 -29.06 -12.55 -1.13
N LYS A 77 -28.28 -13.27 -1.95
CA LYS A 77 -27.21 -14.18 -1.55
C LYS A 77 -26.38 -13.47 -0.50
N ARG A 78 -26.07 -14.18 0.59
CA ARG A 78 -25.09 -13.80 1.61
C ARG A 78 -23.95 -13.02 0.94
N SER A 79 -23.66 -11.81 1.41
CA SER A 79 -22.45 -11.15 0.91
C SER A 79 -21.26 -11.83 1.54
N PHE A 80 -20.70 -12.80 0.81
CA PHE A 80 -19.56 -13.60 1.24
C PHE A 80 -18.32 -12.74 1.59
N ARG A 81 -18.23 -11.52 1.05
CA ARG A 81 -17.09 -10.63 1.18
C ARG A 81 -17.49 -9.30 1.80
N LEU A 82 -17.73 -9.32 3.11
CA LEU A 82 -18.07 -8.12 3.88
C LEU A 82 -16.89 -7.14 3.96
N ASP A 83 -15.67 -7.66 3.94
CA ASP A 83 -14.41 -6.92 3.86
C ASP A 83 -14.37 -6.02 2.62
N LEU A 84 -14.78 -6.53 1.45
CA LEU A 84 -14.83 -5.75 0.22
C LEU A 84 -15.91 -4.66 0.26
N LYS A 85 -17.04 -4.93 0.91
CA LYS A 85 -18.08 -3.91 1.10
C LYS A 85 -17.59 -2.76 1.97
N VAL A 86 -16.88 -3.08 3.06
CA VAL A 86 -16.29 -2.07 3.94
C VAL A 86 -15.19 -1.29 3.22
N LEU A 87 -14.35 -1.97 2.43
CA LEU A 87 -13.35 -1.32 1.60
C LEU A 87 -14.00 -0.33 0.62
N SER A 88 -15.06 -0.72 -0.09
CA SER A 88 -15.81 0.18 -0.98
C SER A 88 -16.39 1.37 -0.22
N GLN A 89 -17.01 1.13 0.94
CA GLN A 89 -17.57 2.19 1.77
C GLN A 89 -16.49 3.19 2.23
N MET A 90 -15.34 2.71 2.69
CA MET A 90 -14.25 3.59 3.12
C MET A 90 -13.67 4.40 1.95
N LYS A 91 -13.58 3.81 0.75
CA LYS A 91 -13.18 4.54 -0.46
C LYS A 91 -14.17 5.64 -0.83
N GLU A 92 -15.47 5.34 -0.77
CA GLU A 92 -16.54 6.32 -1.03
C GLU A 92 -16.51 7.48 -0.02
N ASN A 93 -16.19 7.19 1.25
CA ASN A 93 -16.08 8.18 2.31
C ASN A 93 -14.75 8.95 2.33
N ASN A 94 -13.78 8.61 1.47
CA ASN A 94 -12.40 9.10 1.54
C ASN A 94 -11.71 8.86 2.90
N GLU A 95 -12.00 7.70 3.52
CA GLU A 95 -11.43 7.26 4.80
C GLU A 95 -10.19 6.36 4.62
N THR A 96 -9.74 6.18 3.38
CA THR A 96 -8.52 5.45 3.01
C THR A 96 -7.32 6.38 2.92
N ILE A 97 -6.12 5.88 3.21
CA ILE A 97 -4.89 6.60 2.95
C ILE A 97 -4.53 6.45 1.48
N GLU A 98 -4.53 7.56 0.74
CA GLU A 98 -3.97 7.59 -0.60
C GLU A 98 -2.46 7.70 -0.49
N THR A 99 -1.77 6.62 -0.87
CA THR A 99 -0.31 6.67 -0.96
C THR A 99 0.06 7.43 -2.25
N PRO A 100 0.91 8.47 -2.16
CA PRO A 100 1.39 9.17 -3.36
C PRO A 100 2.06 8.17 -4.31
N ASN A 101 2.20 8.52 -5.59
CA ASN A 101 2.91 7.67 -6.55
C ASN A 101 4.44 7.69 -6.28
N SER A 102 4.85 7.33 -5.07
CA SER A 102 6.23 7.16 -4.65
C SER A 102 6.61 5.68 -4.74
N PHE A 103 7.88 5.44 -5.06
CA PHE A 103 8.51 4.12 -4.97
C PHE A 103 9.29 4.01 -3.66
N GLY A 104 9.40 2.81 -3.11
CA GLY A 104 10.14 2.52 -1.89
C GLY A 104 9.26 2.49 -0.65
N ASN A 105 9.83 2.90 0.49
CA ASN A 105 9.20 2.79 1.81
C ASN A 105 7.95 3.67 1.91
N ILE A 106 6.91 3.14 2.56
CA ILE A 106 5.68 3.87 2.82
C ILE A 106 5.72 4.48 4.23
N PRO A 107 5.48 5.80 4.38
CA PRO A 107 5.43 6.42 5.70
C PRO A 107 4.43 5.73 6.63
N GLY A 108 4.91 5.26 7.79
CA GLY A 108 4.07 4.59 8.79
C GLY A 108 3.96 3.08 8.63
N VAL A 109 4.58 2.49 7.60
CA VAL A 109 4.70 1.04 7.40
C VAL A 109 6.19 0.67 7.41
N GLU A 110 6.59 -0.11 8.41
CA GLU A 110 7.98 -0.55 8.60
C GLU A 110 8.15 -2.00 8.14
N VAL A 111 9.40 -2.40 7.87
CA VAL A 111 9.72 -3.80 7.55
C VAL A 111 9.32 -4.68 8.74
N GLY A 112 8.59 -5.77 8.46
CA GLY A 112 7.99 -6.62 9.50
C GLY A 112 6.59 -6.21 9.94
N HIS A 113 5.97 -5.19 9.31
CA HIS A 113 4.56 -4.87 9.56
C HIS A 113 3.65 -6.03 9.11
N HIS A 114 2.72 -6.43 9.99
CA HIS A 114 1.78 -7.52 9.71
C HIS A 114 0.41 -6.97 9.32
N PHE A 115 -0.07 -7.37 8.15
CA PHE A 115 -1.44 -7.14 7.71
C PHE A 115 -2.26 -8.41 7.90
N PHE A 116 -3.50 -8.27 8.38
CA PHE A 116 -4.42 -9.40 8.57
C PHE A 116 -5.27 -9.69 7.32
N SER A 117 -5.32 -8.76 6.36
CA SER A 117 -6.02 -8.98 5.09
C SER A 117 -5.47 -8.13 3.94
N ARG A 118 -5.70 -8.59 2.70
CA ARG A 118 -5.43 -7.78 1.50
C ARG A 118 -6.21 -6.47 1.48
N CYS A 119 -7.40 -6.44 2.09
CA CYS A 119 -8.21 -5.23 2.20
C CYS A 119 -7.56 -4.19 3.12
N GLU A 120 -6.90 -4.62 4.21
CA GLU A 120 -6.11 -3.72 5.07
C GLU A 120 -4.98 -3.05 4.28
N MET A 121 -4.24 -3.82 3.48
CA MET A 121 -3.19 -3.27 2.59
C MET A 121 -3.76 -2.24 1.60
N THR A 122 -4.98 -2.45 1.11
CA THR A 122 -5.63 -1.52 0.18
C THR A 122 -6.14 -0.26 0.86
N VAL A 123 -6.71 -0.33 2.08
CA VAL A 123 -7.20 0.88 2.77
C VAL A 123 -6.08 1.83 3.19
N ILE A 124 -4.87 1.32 3.45
CA ILE A 124 -3.72 2.18 3.76
C ILE A 124 -2.94 2.63 2.52
N GLY A 125 -3.33 2.17 1.32
CA GLY A 125 -2.68 2.51 0.06
C GLY A 125 -1.36 1.77 -0.21
N PHE A 126 -1.04 0.72 0.56
CA PHE A 126 0.15 -0.09 0.35
C PHE A 126 0.04 -0.97 -0.89
N HIS A 127 -1.13 -1.60 -1.12
CA HIS A 127 -1.38 -2.37 -2.34
C HIS A 127 -2.79 -2.09 -2.86
N ASN A 128 -2.91 -1.45 -4.02
CA ASN A 128 -4.19 -0.92 -4.51
C ASN A 128 -5.20 -1.98 -4.94
N HIS A 129 -4.71 -3.19 -5.22
CA HIS A 129 -5.53 -4.34 -5.59
C HIS A 129 -5.69 -5.30 -4.41
N TRP A 130 -6.93 -5.68 -4.10
CA TRP A 130 -7.23 -6.66 -3.07
C TRP A 130 -6.95 -8.11 -3.53
N LEU A 131 -6.91 -8.36 -4.84
CA LEU A 131 -6.73 -9.69 -5.43
C LEU A 131 -5.37 -9.83 -6.13
N ASN A 132 -5.02 -8.90 -7.01
CA ASN A 132 -3.85 -9.04 -7.88
C ASN A 132 -2.56 -9.16 -7.07
N GLY A 133 -1.66 -10.04 -7.52
CA GLY A 133 -0.32 -10.18 -6.93
C GLY A 133 0.58 -8.98 -7.22
N ILE A 134 0.34 -8.25 -8.32
CA ILE A 134 1.18 -7.13 -8.78
C ILE A 134 0.38 -5.82 -8.72
N ASP A 135 0.94 -4.79 -8.09
CA ASP A 135 0.49 -3.42 -8.21
C ASP A 135 1.50 -2.59 -9.02
N TYR A 136 1.01 -1.88 -10.03
CA TYR A 136 1.85 -1.12 -10.94
C TYR A 136 1.25 0.24 -11.29
N VAL A 137 2.12 1.16 -11.66
CA VAL A 137 1.77 2.44 -12.25
C VAL A 137 1.61 2.27 -13.76
N GLY A 138 0.40 2.52 -14.26
CA GLY A 138 0.09 2.49 -15.69
C GLY A 138 0.30 3.83 -16.41
N ASN A 139 0.01 3.83 -17.72
CA ASN A 139 0.23 4.98 -18.61
C ASN A 139 -0.55 6.25 -18.25
N SER A 140 -1.62 6.14 -17.45
CA SER A 140 -2.36 7.30 -16.94
C SER A 140 -1.50 8.26 -16.13
N LYS A 141 -0.37 7.78 -15.59
CA LYS A 141 0.58 8.53 -14.78
C LYS A 141 1.89 8.87 -15.49
N ALA A 142 1.95 8.72 -16.83
CA ALA A 142 3.15 8.98 -17.63
C ALA A 142 3.75 10.39 -17.44
N LYS A 143 2.92 11.39 -17.12
CA LYS A 143 3.40 12.75 -16.84
C LYS A 143 4.22 12.85 -15.55
N GLU A 144 3.90 12.04 -14.55
CA GLU A 144 4.58 12.00 -13.25
C GLU A 144 5.90 11.20 -13.34
N PHE A 145 5.97 10.23 -14.26
CA PHE A 145 7.12 9.32 -14.45
C PHE A 145 7.86 9.55 -15.78
N LYS A 146 8.18 10.81 -16.09
CA LYS A 146 8.97 11.14 -17.29
C LYS A 146 10.35 10.48 -17.21
N GLY A 147 10.76 9.86 -18.32
CA GLY A 147 12.05 9.18 -18.42
C GLY A 147 12.01 7.68 -18.07
N TYR A 148 10.88 7.17 -17.58
CA TYR A 148 10.68 5.75 -17.36
C TYR A 148 9.75 5.13 -18.41
N ARG A 149 9.97 3.85 -18.72
CA ARG A 149 9.03 3.04 -19.52
C ARG A 149 7.97 2.46 -18.60
N LEU A 150 6.71 2.79 -18.87
CA LEU A 150 5.56 2.23 -18.16
C LEU A 150 5.06 0.95 -18.85
N PRO A 151 4.43 0.01 -18.12
CA PRO A 151 4.10 0.08 -16.69
C PRO A 151 5.31 -0.13 -15.76
N LEU A 152 5.26 0.47 -14.57
CA LEU A 152 6.26 0.27 -13.51
C LEU A 152 5.63 -0.40 -12.28
N THR A 153 6.13 -1.57 -11.91
CA THR A 153 5.67 -2.30 -10.72
C THR A 153 6.16 -1.60 -9.44
N ARG A 154 5.25 -1.43 -8.47
CA ARG A 154 5.55 -0.87 -7.14
C ARG A 154 5.58 -1.94 -6.05
N PHE A 155 4.60 -2.83 -6.06
CA PHE A 155 4.43 -3.85 -5.04
C PHE A 155 4.12 -5.20 -5.69
N ILE A 156 4.68 -6.25 -5.10
CA ILE A 156 4.33 -7.64 -5.42
C ILE A 156 3.90 -8.32 -4.13
N VAL A 157 3.04 -9.34 -4.25
CA VAL A 157 2.62 -10.17 -3.14
C VAL A 157 2.88 -11.63 -3.48
N LEU A 158 3.89 -12.19 -2.84
CA LEU A 158 4.17 -13.62 -2.84
C LEU A 158 3.24 -14.30 -1.82
N SER A 159 2.35 -15.17 -2.29
CA SER A 159 1.35 -15.83 -1.43
C SER A 159 1.27 -17.35 -1.65
N GLY A 160 2.24 -17.92 -2.36
CA GLY A 160 2.32 -19.35 -2.67
C GLY A 160 1.16 -19.85 -3.53
N GLN A 161 0.60 -18.97 -4.38
CA GLN A 161 -0.50 -19.31 -5.28
C GLN A 161 -0.02 -19.87 -6.62
N TYR A 162 1.24 -19.63 -6.98
CA TYR A 162 1.86 -20.16 -8.19
C TYR A 162 2.86 -21.24 -7.80
N GLU A 163 2.82 -22.37 -8.52
CA GLU A 163 3.68 -23.52 -8.30
C GLU A 163 5.16 -23.25 -8.61
N ASP A 164 5.43 -22.26 -9.47
CA ASP A 164 6.78 -21.90 -9.92
C ASP A 164 7.46 -20.84 -9.03
N ASP A 165 6.74 -20.27 -8.05
CA ASP A 165 7.29 -19.31 -7.09
C ASP A 165 8.34 -20.00 -6.20
N GLN A 166 9.50 -19.36 -6.02
CA GLN A 166 10.55 -19.82 -5.10
C GLN A 166 10.92 -18.72 -4.12
N ASP A 167 10.85 -19.03 -2.82
CA ASP A 167 11.27 -18.15 -1.72
C ASP A 167 12.57 -18.67 -1.09
N ASN A 168 13.69 -18.02 -1.43
CA ASN A 168 15.02 -18.32 -0.89
C ASN A 168 15.48 -17.21 0.08
N TYR A 169 14.56 -16.61 0.85
CA TYR A 169 14.81 -15.57 1.85
C TYR A 169 15.30 -14.23 1.26
N ASP A 170 16.57 -14.14 0.87
CA ASP A 170 17.14 -12.91 0.28
C ASP A 170 16.87 -12.81 -1.23
N GLU A 171 16.57 -13.96 -1.87
CA GLU A 171 16.29 -14.05 -3.29
C GLU A 171 14.92 -14.73 -3.50
N VAL A 172 14.12 -14.17 -4.40
CA VAL A 172 12.79 -14.70 -4.74
C VAL A 172 12.68 -14.81 -6.26
N VAL A 173 12.21 -15.97 -6.74
CA VAL A 173 11.72 -16.15 -8.11
C VAL A 173 10.22 -15.97 -8.06
N TYR A 174 9.72 -14.92 -8.71
CA TYR A 174 8.31 -14.54 -8.69
C TYR A 174 7.68 -14.72 -10.08
N THR A 175 6.56 -15.43 -10.14
CA THR A 175 5.80 -15.65 -11.38
C THR A 175 4.91 -14.44 -11.70
N GLY A 176 5.13 -13.88 -12.90
CA GLY A 176 4.48 -12.65 -13.40
C GLY A 176 3.12 -12.85 -14.06
#